data_AF-A0A2J8JE64-F1
#
_entry.id   AF-A0A2J8JE64-F1
#
_cell.length_a   1.000
_cell.length_b   1.000
_cell.length_c   1.000
_cell.angle_alpha   90.00
_cell.angle_beta   90.00
_cell.angle_gamma   90.00
#
_symmetry.space_group_name_H-M   'P 1'
#
loop_
_entity.id
_entity.type
_entity.pdbx_description
1 polymer ?
#
loop_
_entity_poly.entity_id
_entity_poly.type
_entity_poly.pdbx_seq_one_letter_code
_entity_poly.pdbx_strand_id
1 'polypeptide(L)'
;DWSCCPTPWTSFQSSCYFISTGMQSWTKSQENCSVMGADLVVINTREEQDFIIQNLKRNSSYFLGLSDPGGRRHWQWVDQTPYNENVT
;
A
#
# COMPACT_ATOMS: atom_id res chain seq x y z
N ASP A 1 8.26 -12.47 -19.74
CA ASP A 1 8.73 -11.27 -19.03
C ASP A 1 9.08 -11.60 -17.61
N TRP A 2 10.32 -11.32 -17.22
CA TRP A 2 10.75 -11.39 -15.82
C TRP A 2 10.48 -10.03 -15.21
N SER A 3 9.37 -9.87 -14.47
CA SER A 3 9.11 -8.67 -13.70
C SER A 3 10.18 -8.54 -12.61
N CYS A 4 11.21 -7.74 -12.88
CA CYS A 4 12.33 -7.52 -11.96
C CYS A 4 12.00 -6.33 -11.05
N CYS A 5 11.77 -6.59 -9.76
CA CYS A 5 11.66 -5.53 -8.77
C CYS A 5 13.05 -5.16 -8.24
N PRO A 6 13.32 -3.88 -7.96
CA PRO A 6 14.60 -3.48 -7.38
C PRO A 6 14.77 -4.11 -5.99
N THR A 7 15.95 -4.63 -5.65
CA THR A 7 16.22 -5.06 -4.26
C THR A 7 16.13 -3.84 -3.33
N PRO A 8 15.43 -3.91 -2.17
CA PRO A 8 14.90 -5.09 -1.48
C PRO A 8 13.37 -5.30 -1.63
N TRP A 9 12.79 -4.96 -2.77
CA TRP A 9 11.36 -5.09 -3.06
C TRP A 9 11.00 -6.51 -3.49
N THR A 10 9.79 -6.93 -3.16
CA THR A 10 9.25 -8.25 -3.57
C THR A 10 8.27 -8.06 -4.71
N SER A 11 8.34 -8.92 -5.74
CA SER A 11 7.39 -8.91 -6.85
C SER A 11 6.15 -9.74 -6.54
N PHE A 12 4.99 -9.25 -6.99
CA PHE A 12 3.77 -10.04 -7.10
C PHE A 12 2.94 -9.53 -8.28
N GLN A 13 2.63 -10.43 -9.21
CA GLN A 13 2.03 -10.09 -10.51
C GLN A 13 2.83 -9.00 -11.23
N SER A 14 2.19 -7.89 -11.60
CA SER A 14 2.83 -6.76 -12.30
C SER A 14 3.37 -5.66 -11.38
N SER A 15 3.39 -5.89 -10.06
CA SER A 15 3.69 -4.86 -9.06
C SER A 15 4.88 -5.23 -8.15
N CYS A 16 5.51 -4.22 -7.58
CA CYS A 16 6.60 -4.34 -6.61
C CYS A 16 6.18 -3.78 -5.25
N TYR A 17 6.51 -4.50 -4.18
CA TYR A 17 6.07 -4.17 -2.82
C TYR A 17 7.29 -4.02 -1.91
N PHE A 18 7.27 -2.96 -1.09
CA PHE A 18 8.27 -2.71 -0.05
C PHE A 18 7.59 -2.53 1.31
N ILE A 19 8.03 -3.31 2.30
CA ILE A 19 7.49 -3.25 3.65
C ILE A 19 8.38 -2.33 4.48
N SER A 20 7.90 -1.11 4.72
CA SER A 20 8.59 -0.16 5.61
C SER A 20 8.63 -0.67 7.04
N THR A 21 9.76 -0.47 7.71
CA THR A 21 9.95 -0.74 9.15
C THR A 21 9.88 0.52 10.01
N GLY A 22 9.78 1.70 9.39
CA GLY A 22 9.75 2.98 10.09
C GLY A 22 8.38 3.32 10.65
N MET A 23 8.31 3.70 11.92
CA MET A 23 7.08 4.16 12.58
C MET A 23 6.90 5.67 12.33
N GLN A 24 5.97 6.04 11.45
CA GLN A 24 5.76 7.42 11.01
C GLN A 24 4.26 7.72 10.87
N SER A 25 3.87 8.97 10.63
CA SER A 25 2.47 9.29 10.29
C SER A 25 2.12 8.77 8.90
N TRP A 26 0.82 8.68 8.58
CA TRP A 26 0.36 8.31 7.23
C TRP A 26 0.97 9.23 6.16
N THR A 27 0.88 10.55 6.36
CA THR A 27 1.40 11.55 5.43
C THR A 27 2.91 11.38 5.20
N LYS A 28 3.67 11.20 6.27
CA LYS A 28 5.12 11.00 6.16
C LYS A 28 5.48 9.66 5.50
N SER A 29 4.66 8.63 5.73
CA SER A 29 4.84 7.32 5.08
C SER A 29 4.60 7.42 3.56
N GLN A 30 3.55 8.13 3.13
CA GLN A 30 3.29 8.41 1.72
C GLN A 30 4.42 9.24 1.09
N GLU A 31 4.89 10.31 1.75
CA GLU A 31 6.04 11.08 1.26
C GLU A 31 7.28 10.21 1.03
N ASN A 32 7.58 9.30 1.96
CA ASN A 32 8.72 8.40 1.83
C ASN A 32 8.53 7.42 0.67
N CYS A 33 7.32 6.89 0.46
CA CYS A 33 7.02 6.10 -0.74
C CYS A 33 7.27 6.91 -2.02
N SER A 34 6.78 8.15 -2.10
CA SER A 34 6.95 9.00 -3.27
C SER A 34 8.42 9.32 -3.57
N VAL A 35 9.26 9.51 -2.53
CA VAL A 35 10.72 9.67 -2.69
C VAL A 35 11.37 8.43 -3.32
N MET A 36 10.81 7.24 -3.10
CA MET A 36 11.27 5.99 -3.71
C MET A 36 10.64 5.74 -5.09
N GLY A 37 9.83 6.66 -5.62
CA GLY A 37 9.10 6.47 -6.88
C GLY A 37 7.92 5.49 -6.77
N ALA A 38 7.31 5.41 -5.59
CA ALA A 38 6.18 4.53 -5.29
C ALA A 38 5.10 5.26 -4.48
N ASP A 39 4.03 4.54 -4.14
CA ASP A 39 2.94 5.03 -3.30
C ASP A 39 2.68 4.05 -2.15
N LEU A 40 1.95 4.49 -1.12
CA LEU A 40 1.35 3.56 -0.18
C LEU A 40 0.41 2.62 -0.93
N VAL A 41 0.41 1.35 -0.54
CA VAL A 41 -0.22 0.28 -1.33
C VAL A 41 -1.73 0.48 -1.49
N VAL A 42 -2.21 0.28 -2.72
CA VAL A 42 -3.63 0.20 -3.08
C VAL A 42 -3.95 -1.26 -3.30
N ILE A 43 -4.90 -1.80 -2.54
CA ILE A 43 -5.27 -3.22 -2.62
C ILE A 43 -6.46 -3.36 -3.54
N ASN A 44 -6.27 -4.08 -4.64
CA ASN A 44 -7.26 -4.25 -5.71
C ASN A 44 -7.91 -5.63 -5.69
N THR A 45 -7.22 -6.65 -5.18
CA THR A 45 -7.69 -8.04 -5.21
C THR A 45 -7.44 -8.74 -3.88
N ARG A 46 -8.21 -9.81 -3.63
CA ARG A 46 -8.01 -10.66 -2.45
C ARG A 46 -6.65 -11.36 -2.50
N GLU A 47 -6.23 -11.80 -3.68
CA GLU A 47 -4.96 -12.49 -3.88
C GLU A 47 -3.76 -11.59 -3.57
N GLU A 48 -3.85 -10.30 -3.94
CA GLU A 48 -2.88 -9.28 -3.55
C GLU A 48 -2.87 -9.06 -2.04
N GLN A 49 -4.04 -8.96 -1.41
CA GLN A 49 -4.13 -8.84 0.05
C GLN A 49 -3.51 -10.04 0.77
N ASP A 50 -3.82 -11.26 0.32
CA ASP A 50 -3.31 -12.50 0.90
C ASP A 50 -1.79 -12.59 0.73
N PHE A 51 -1.25 -12.20 -0.43
CA PHE A 51 0.20 -12.09 -0.65
C PHE A 51 0.84 -11.09 0.31
N ILE A 52 0.29 -9.88 0.46
CA ILE A 52 0.84 -8.85 1.36
C ILE A 52 0.85 -9.37 2.80
N ILE A 53 -0.27 -9.89 3.30
CA ILE A 53 -0.41 -10.34 4.70
C ILE A 53 0.61 -11.44 5.04
N GLN A 54 0.91 -12.35 4.11
CA GLN A 54 1.90 -13.41 4.32
C GLN A 54 3.32 -12.87 4.53
N ASN A 55 3.62 -11.66 4.07
CA ASN A 55 4.93 -11.01 4.18
C ASN A 55 5.02 -10.02 5.36
N LEU A 56 3.92 -9.71 6.04
CA LEU A 56 3.90 -8.76 7.16
C LEU A 56 4.35 -9.40 8.48
N LYS A 57 4.96 -8.58 9.35
CA LYS A 57 5.25 -9.02 10.72
C LYS A 57 3.95 -9.07 11.52
N ARG A 58 3.71 -10.23 12.15
CA ARG A 58 2.60 -10.38 13.12
C ARG A 58 2.75 -9.33 14.23
N ASN A 59 1.61 -8.83 14.73
CA ASN A 59 1.53 -7.78 15.78
C ASN A 59 2.09 -6.41 15.39
N SER A 60 2.24 -6.11 14.10
CA SER A 60 2.57 -4.77 13.61
C SER A 60 1.40 -4.19 12.82
N SER A 61 1.31 -2.86 12.76
CA SER A 61 0.33 -2.14 11.92
C SER A 61 1.05 -1.47 10.77
N TYR A 62 0.42 -1.49 9.59
CA TYR A 62 0.98 -0.94 8.36
C TYR A 62 -0.04 -0.01 7.72
N PHE A 63 0.41 1.15 7.24
CA PHE A 63 -0.46 2.06 6.50
C PHE A 63 -0.68 1.55 5.08
N LEU A 64 -1.92 1.69 4.61
CA LEU A 64 -2.33 1.51 3.22
C LEU A 64 -2.54 2.88 2.59
N GLY A 65 -2.70 2.92 1.28
CA GLY A 65 -2.97 4.14 0.51
C GLY A 65 -4.36 4.73 0.72
N LEU A 66 -5.23 4.09 1.50
CA LEU A 66 -6.58 4.58 1.77
C LEU A 66 -6.56 5.63 2.90
N SER A 67 -7.13 6.82 2.65
CA SER A 67 -7.18 7.91 3.62
C SER A 67 -8.48 8.71 3.53
N ASP A 68 -8.85 9.44 4.60
CA ASP A 68 -9.97 10.39 4.64
C ASP A 68 -9.46 11.76 5.15
N PRO A 69 -8.75 12.55 4.32
CA PRO A 69 -8.03 13.73 4.82
C PRO A 69 -8.93 14.85 5.33
N GLY A 70 -10.11 15.02 4.73
CA GLY A 70 -11.09 16.04 5.13
C GLY A 70 -11.99 15.59 6.29
N GLY A 71 -11.90 14.32 6.68
CA GLY A 71 -12.91 13.66 7.48
C GLY A 71 -14.24 13.57 6.72
N ARG A 72 -15.26 13.03 7.41
CA ARG A 72 -16.64 12.87 6.92
C ARG A 72 -16.82 11.71 5.95
N ARG A 73 -15.99 10.66 6.04
CA ARG A 73 -16.10 9.42 5.26
C ARG A 73 -15.82 9.59 3.77
N HIS A 74 -14.99 10.57 3.41
CA HIS A 74 -14.56 10.76 2.03
C HIS A 74 -13.25 9.99 1.82
N TRP A 75 -13.36 8.66 1.83
CA TRP A 75 -12.22 7.78 1.62
C TRP A 75 -11.72 7.88 0.18
N GLN A 76 -10.40 8.00 0.05
CA GLN A 76 -9.71 8.12 -1.23
C GLN A 76 -8.40 7.33 -1.20
N TRP A 77 -8.14 6.63 -2.30
CA TRP A 77 -6.86 5.99 -2.56
C TRP A 77 -5.85 7.02 -3.10
N VAL A 78 -4.58 6.83 -2.76
CA VAL A 78 -3.46 7.67 -3.23
C VAL A 78 -3.29 7.68 -4.75
N ASP A 79 -3.70 6.62 -5.44
CA ASP A 79 -3.67 6.49 -6.91
C ASP A 79 -4.92 7.04 -7.61
N GLN A 80 -5.85 7.63 -6.84
CA GLN A 80 -7.14 8.14 -7.31
C GLN A 80 -8.13 7.07 -7.80
N THR A 81 -7.85 5.78 -7.56
CA THR A 81 -8.82 4.72 -7.80
C THR A 81 -10.07 4.96 -6.94
N PRO A 82 -11.29 4.81 -7.48
CA PRO A 82 -12.51 5.01 -6.70
C PRO A 82 -12.59 4.04 -5.52
N TYR A 83 -12.87 4.57 -4.33
CA TYR A 83 -13.20 3.73 -3.19
C TYR A 83 -14.60 3.12 -3.38
N ASN A 84 -14.71 1.81 -3.24
CA ASN A 84 -15.99 1.10 -3.32
C ASN A 84 -16.43 0.62 -1.92
N GLU A 85 -17.41 1.32 -1.35
CA GLU A 85 -17.99 1.02 -0.03
C GLU A 85 -18.66 -0.36 0.05
N ASN A 86 -19.06 -0.95 -1.08
CA ASN A 86 -19.81 -2.21 -1.12
C ASN A 86 -18.91 -3.46 -1.17
N VAL A 87 -17.59 -3.31 -1.05
CA VAL A 87 -16.60 -4.40 -1.17
C VAL A 87 -16.13 -4.92 0.19
N THR A 88 -16.62 -4.34 1.30
CA THR A 88 -16.42 -4.86 2.67
C THR A 88 -17.45 -5.91 3.04
#